data_AF-A0A2T1G0V7-F1
#
_entry.id   AF-A0A2T1G0V7-F1
#
_cell.length_a   1.000
_cell.length_b   1.000
_cell.length_c   1.000
_cell.angle_alpha   90.00
_cell.angle_beta   90.00
_cell.angle_gamma   90.00
#
_symmetry.space_group_name_H-M   'P 1'
#
loop_
_entity.id
_entity.type
_entity.pdbx_description
1 polymer ?
#
loop_
_entity_poly.entity_id
_entity_poly.type
_entity_poly.pdbx_seq_one_letter_code
_entity_poly.pdbx_strand_id
1 'polypeptide(L)' 'MPEIKKSKIPVAMTIAGSDSGGGAGIQADLRTFAFHCVHGTSALTCVTAQNTLGVMRVDAMAAEAVAAQIEAVVGDIGV' A
#
# COMPACT_ATOMS: atom_id res chain seq x y z
N MET A 1 -31.33 -13.48 -20.48
CA MET A 1 -30.51 -13.49 -19.24
C MET A 1 -29.79 -12.16 -19.21
N PRO A 2 -29.85 -11.37 -18.12
CA PRO A 2 -29.14 -10.10 -18.08
C PRO A 2 -27.64 -10.37 -18.07
N GLU A 3 -26.88 -9.66 -18.90
CA GLU A 3 -25.43 -9.73 -18.90
C GLU A 3 -24.89 -9.20 -17.57
N ILE A 4 -24.17 -10.06 -16.83
CA ILE A 4 -23.42 -9.62 -15.67
C ILE A 4 -22.21 -8.83 -16.20
N LYS A 5 -22.29 -7.48 -16.14
CA LYS A 5 -21.10 -6.65 -16.32
C LYS A 5 -20.04 -7.13 -15.34
N LYS A 6 -18.88 -7.56 -15.83
CA LYS A 6 -17.69 -7.79 -14.99
C LYS A 6 -17.41 -6.48 -14.25
N SER A 7 -17.73 -6.43 -12.96
CA SER A 7 -17.28 -5.36 -12.09
C SER A 7 -15.76 -5.41 -12.08
N LYS A 8 -15.08 -4.34 -12.53
CA LYS A 8 -13.64 -4.21 -12.35
C LYS A 8 -13.38 -4.17 -10.84
N ILE A 9 -12.50 -5.02 -10.35
CA ILE A 9 -12.02 -4.96 -8.96
C ILE A 9 -11.47 -3.54 -8.75
N PRO A 10 -11.96 -2.77 -7.76
CA PRO A 10 -11.41 -1.45 -7.48
C PRO A 10 -9.93 -1.55 -7.14
N VAL A 11 -9.14 -0.56 -7.54
CA VAL A 11 -7.73 -0.45 -7.16
C VAL A 11 -7.61 0.69 -6.15
N ALA A 12 -6.76 0.54 -5.15
CA ALA A 12 -6.42 1.62 -4.24
C ALA A 12 -4.92 1.60 -3.95
N MET A 13 -4.34 2.78 -3.74
CA MET A 13 -2.95 2.94 -3.33
C MET A 13 -2.89 3.50 -1.91
N THR A 14 -2.06 2.90 -1.08
CA THR A 14 -1.61 3.52 0.18
C THR A 14 -0.22 4.15 0.00
N ILE A 15 -0.01 5.31 0.62
CA ILE A 15 1.28 6.00 0.66
C ILE A 15 1.63 6.18 2.14
N ALA A 16 2.43 5.28 2.70
CA ALA A 16 2.63 5.19 4.14
C ALA A 16 4.02 4.60 4.50
N GLY A 17 4.35 4.62 5.79
CA GLY A 17 5.49 3.88 6.32
C GLY A 17 5.21 2.38 6.46
N SER A 18 6.25 1.56 6.48
CA SER A 18 6.11 0.14 6.80
C SER A 18 5.90 -0.09 8.31
N ASP A 19 5.29 -1.21 8.65
CA ASP A 19 5.33 -1.83 9.98
C ASP A 19 5.79 -3.29 9.82
N SER A 20 6.95 -3.63 10.40
CA SER A 20 7.47 -5.00 10.35
C SER A 20 6.63 -5.99 11.18
N GLY A 21 5.86 -5.52 12.17
CA GLY A 21 4.91 -6.33 12.93
C GLY A 21 3.60 -6.65 12.18
N GLY A 22 3.32 -5.93 11.09
CA GLY A 22 2.18 -6.16 10.21
C GLY A 22 0.81 -5.79 10.80
N GLY A 23 0.78 -5.03 11.89
CA GLY A 23 -0.43 -4.56 12.58
C GLY A 23 -0.81 -3.11 12.26
N ALA A 24 0.11 -2.33 11.70
CA ALA A 24 -0.07 -0.94 11.28
C ALA A 24 0.56 -0.70 9.89
N GLY A 25 0.66 0.58 9.49
CA GLY A 25 1.32 1.02 8.26
C GLY A 25 0.75 0.39 6.99
N ILE A 26 1.58 0.35 5.95
CA ILE A 26 1.21 -0.18 4.63
C ILE A 26 0.69 -1.62 4.69
N GLN A 27 1.18 -2.43 5.63
CA GLN A 27 0.75 -3.80 5.83
C GLN A 27 -0.71 -3.87 6.31
N ALA A 28 -1.11 -3.00 7.23
CA ALA A 28 -2.50 -2.91 7.69
C ALA A 28 -3.41 -2.35 6.61
N ASP A 29 -2.94 -1.36 5.85
CA ASP A 29 -3.68 -0.77 4.73
C ASP A 29 -3.99 -1.83 3.65
N LEU A 30 -2.97 -2.55 3.18
CA LEU A 30 -3.13 -3.59 2.17
C LEU A 30 -4.02 -4.74 2.65
N ARG A 31 -3.94 -5.11 3.93
CA ARG A 31 -4.84 -6.10 4.54
C ARG A 31 -6.29 -5.59 4.55
N THR A 32 -6.49 -4.31 4.82
CA THR A 32 -7.81 -3.66 4.79
C THR A 32 -8.38 -3.63 3.38
N PHE A 33 -7.57 -3.25 2.38
CA PHE A 33 -7.98 -3.28 0.97
C PHE A 33 -8.39 -4.69 0.54
N ALA A 34 -7.58 -5.70 0.87
CA ALA A 34 -7.91 -7.10 0.58
C ALA A 34 -9.22 -7.54 1.25
N PHE A 35 -9.45 -7.15 2.51
CA PHE A 35 -10.71 -7.44 3.22
C PHE A 35 -11.93 -6.84 2.52
N HIS A 36 -11.78 -5.68 1.88
CA HIS A 36 -12.82 -5.00 1.11
C HIS A 36 -12.87 -5.39 -0.37
N CYS A 37 -12.20 -6.47 -0.78
CA CYS A 37 -12.13 -6.91 -2.18
C CYS A 37 -11.57 -5.82 -3.12
N VAL A 38 -10.62 -5.03 -2.64
CA VAL A 38 -9.90 -3.99 -3.40
C VAL A 38 -8.48 -4.49 -3.68
N HIS A 39 -8.01 -4.33 -4.91
CA HIS A 39 -6.61 -4.59 -5.24
C HIS A 39 -5.75 -3.46 -4.66
N GLY A 40 -5.00 -3.78 -3.61
CA GLY A 40 -4.13 -2.84 -2.94
C GLY A 40 -2.77 -2.72 -3.61
N THR A 41 -2.33 -1.49 -3.83
CA THR A 41 -0.97 -1.11 -4.24
C THR A 41 -0.37 -0.17 -3.19
N SER A 42 0.94 0.10 -3.26
CA SER A 42 1.63 0.84 -2.21
C SER A 42 2.83 1.65 -2.70
N ALA A 43 3.07 2.80 -2.07
CA ALA A 43 4.34 3.53 -2.12
C ALA A 43 4.86 3.76 -0.69
N LEU A 44 6.04 3.23 -0.37
CA LEU A 44 6.64 3.34 0.96
C LEU A 44 7.31 4.70 1.14
N THR A 45 6.97 5.41 2.21
CA THR A 45 7.62 6.67 2.63
C THR A 45 8.78 6.45 3.59
N CYS A 46 8.75 5.36 4.35
CA CYS A 46 9.85 4.91 5.18
C CYS A 46 9.75 3.41 5.45
N VAL A 47 10.90 2.81 5.78
CA VAL A 47 10.97 1.47 6.36
C VAL A 47 11.18 1.62 7.86
N THR A 48 10.40 0.91 8.66
CA THR A 48 10.56 0.86 10.11
C THR A 48 10.94 -0.55 10.56
N ALA A 49 11.93 -0.62 11.45
CA ALA A 49 12.07 -1.76 12.34
C ALA A 49 11.09 -1.53 13.50
N GLN A 50 9.88 -2.08 13.36
CA GLN A 50 8.77 -1.89 14.29
C GLN A 50 8.21 -3.25 14.72
N ASN A 51 7.78 -3.33 15.99
CA ASN A 51 6.97 -4.41 16.51
C ASN A 51 5.94 -3.86 17.51
N THR A 52 5.20 -4.73 18.19
CA THR A 52 4.14 -4.34 19.13
C THR A 52 4.64 -3.60 20.38
N LEU A 53 5.95 -3.60 20.65
CA LEU A 53 6.56 -2.93 21.80
C LEU A 53 7.15 -1.56 21.44
N GLY A 54 7.32 -1.25 20.14
CA GLY A 54 7.81 0.04 19.70
C GLY A 54 8.55 0.02 18.35
N VAL A 55 9.21 1.14 18.07
CA VAL A 55 10.00 1.39 16.86
C VAL A 55 11.46 1.54 17.23
N MET A 56 12.33 0.72 16.65
CA MET A 56 13.76 0.66 16.94
C MET A 56 14.59 1.44 15.92
N ARG A 57 14.08 1.56 14.70
CA ARG A 57 14.75 2.27 13.61
C ARG A 57 13.72 2.74 12.58
N VAL A 58 13.98 3.91 12.01
CA VAL A 58 13.23 4.47 10.89
C VAL A 58 14.24 4.86 9.81
N ASP A 59 14.07 4.30 8.62
CA ASP A 59 14.83 4.66 7.42
C ASP A 59 13.88 5.35 6.45
N ALA A 60 13.98 6.67 6.34
CA ALA A 60 13.15 7.46 5.43
C ALA A 60 13.56 7.21 3.97
N MET A 61 12.57 7.06 3.09
CA MET A 61 12.81 7.08 1.65
C MET A 61 13.00 8.52 1.18
N ALA A 62 13.88 8.72 0.20
CA ALA A 62 13.99 10.00 -0.49
C ALA A 62 12.69 10.30 -1.26
N ALA A 63 12.31 11.57 -1.36
CA ALA A 63 11.03 11.97 -1.96
C ALA A 63 10.90 11.51 -3.42
N GLU A 64 12.00 11.55 -4.17
CA GLU A 64 12.10 11.06 -5.54
C GLU A 64 11.86 9.54 -5.64
N ALA A 65 12.24 8.77 -4.62
CA ALA A 65 11.98 7.33 -4.57
C ALA A 65 10.49 7.06 -4.29
N VAL A 66 9.82 7.88 -3.49
CA VAL A 66 8.36 7.79 -3.28
C VAL A 66 7.62 8.16 -4.56
N ALA A 67 8.02 9.25 -5.23
CA ALA A 67 7.45 9.66 -6.50
C ALA A 67 7.60 8.57 -7.58
N ALA A 68 8.79 7.98 -7.70
CA ALA A 68 9.05 6.90 -8.65
C ALA A 68 8.16 5.66 -8.39
N GLN A 69 7.89 5.30 -7.13
CA GLN A 69 6.95 4.22 -6.81
C GLN A 69 5.52 4.55 -7.25
N ILE A 70 5.06 5.78 -7.00
CA ILE A 70 3.72 6.25 -7.40
C ILE A 70 3.60 6.22 -8.92
N GLU A 71 4.55 6.82 -9.63
CA GLU A 71 4.56 6.89 -11.10
C GLU A 71 4.56 5.50 -11.74
N ALA A 72 5.36 4.57 -11.21
CA ALA A 72 5.44 3.20 -11.70
C ALA A 72 4.08 2.48 -11.61
N VAL A 73 3.36 2.63 -10.48
CA VAL A 73 2.06 1.96 -10.29
C VAL A 73 0.96 2.67 -11.07
N VAL A 74 0.88 4.00 -11.01
CA VAL A 74 -0.16 4.78 -11.70
C VAL A 74 -0.05 4.63 -13.21
N GLY A 75 1.18 4.54 -13.75
CA GLY A 75 1.42 4.40 -15.18
C GLY A 75 1.03 3.03 -15.79
N ASP A 76 0.92 1.98 -14.97
CA ASP A 76 0.60 0.61 -15.42
C ASP A 76 -0.75 0.12 -14.89
N ILE A 77 -0.92 0.11 -13.56
CA ILE A 77 -2.08 -0.49 -12.88
C ILE A 77 -3.25 0.51 -12.78
N GLY A 78 -2.93 1.78 -12.53
CA GLY A 78 -3.90 2.83 -12.19
C GLY A 78 -4.36 2.78 -10.72
N VAL A 79 -5.15 3.77 -10.32
CA VAL A 79 -5.75 3.93 -8.97
C VAL A 79 -7.16 4.50 -9.07
#